data_AF-A0A939IHZ7-F1
#
_entry.id   AF-A0A939IHZ7-F1
#
_cell.length_a   1.000
_cell.length_b   1.000
_cell.length_c   1.000
_cell.angle_alpha   90.00
_cell.angle_beta   90.00
_cell.angle_gamma   90.00
#
_symmetry.space_group_name_H-M   'P 1'
#
loop_
_entity.id
_entity.type
_entity.pdbx_description
1 polymer ?
#
loop_
_entity_poly.entity_id
_entity_poly.type
_entity_poly.pdbx_seq_one_letter_code
_entity_poly.pdbx_strand_id
1 'polypeptide(L)'
;MKKYSSLVVIMALLIIIISVFSGFADPSVSGDSNVEQLLQQRTSILQKAFYNQISKEKAEEALEKIETYPLITKDIEELRDWDNTEIDVVNSMKFLDIKQEKNLLEYSTYKVKILWEMSGLDKDYTMEGNYNIVLKKSDGLYKISCLNAI
;
A
#
# COMPACT_ATOMS: atom_id res chain seq x y z
N MET A 1 0.41 -34.90 -23.72
CA MET A 1 -0.56 -33.88 -23.21
C MET A 1 -0.11 -33.20 -21.90
N LYS A 2 1.16 -33.27 -21.47
CA LYS A 2 1.64 -32.65 -20.20
C LYS A 2 2.19 -31.22 -20.33
N LYS A 3 2.50 -30.74 -21.55
CA LYS A 3 3.09 -29.40 -21.77
C LYS A 3 2.09 -28.24 -21.79
N TYR A 4 0.81 -28.52 -22.06
CA TYR A 4 -0.25 -27.48 -22.08
C TYR A 4 -0.90 -27.27 -20.71
N SER A 5 -0.81 -28.26 -19.81
CA SER A 5 -1.36 -28.16 -18.45
C SER A 5 -0.62 -27.10 -17.62
N SER A 6 0.72 -27.03 -17.70
CA SER A 6 1.48 -26.01 -16.99
C SER A 6 1.19 -24.59 -17.51
N LEU A 7 0.94 -24.43 -18.80
CA LEU A 7 0.69 -23.13 -19.42
C LEU A 7 -0.71 -22.59 -19.06
N VAL A 8 -1.71 -23.48 -18.97
CA VAL A 8 -3.06 -23.14 -18.47
C VAL A 8 -3.02 -22.82 -16.97
N VAL A 9 -2.24 -23.55 -16.17
CA VAL A 9 -2.08 -23.27 -14.73
C VAL A 9 -1.39 -21.92 -14.49
N ILE A 10 -0.38 -21.57 -15.30
CA ILE A 10 0.29 -20.26 -15.22
C ILE A 10 -0.67 -19.13 -15.62
N MET A 11 -1.49 -19.31 -16.67
CA MET A 11 -2.52 -18.33 -17.05
C MET A 11 -3.59 -18.19 -15.96
N ALA A 12 -4.02 -19.29 -15.34
CA ALA A 12 -4.99 -19.26 -14.25
C ALA A 12 -4.43 -18.52 -13.03
N LEU A 13 -3.16 -18.75 -12.67
CA LEU A 13 -2.49 -18.01 -11.59
C LEU A 13 -2.36 -16.52 -11.92
N LEU A 14 -2.03 -16.16 -13.16
CA LEU A 14 -2.00 -14.76 -13.59
C LEU A 14 -3.39 -14.10 -13.52
N ILE A 15 -4.45 -14.80 -13.94
CA ILE A 15 -5.83 -14.31 -13.85
C ILE A 15 -6.25 -14.16 -12.39
N ILE A 16 -5.89 -15.10 -11.50
CA ILE A 16 -6.17 -14.99 -10.07
C ILE A 16 -5.46 -13.76 -9.49
N ILE A 17 -4.16 -13.59 -9.77
CA ILE A 17 -3.39 -12.42 -9.34
C ILE A 17 -4.07 -11.13 -9.84
N ILE A 18 -4.43 -11.04 -11.12
CA ILE A 18 -5.11 -9.85 -11.67
C ILE A 18 -6.49 -9.62 -11.03
N SER A 19 -7.26 -10.68 -10.81
CA SER A 19 -8.62 -10.58 -10.24
C SER A 19 -8.65 -10.16 -8.77
N VAL A 20 -7.64 -10.50 -7.98
CA VAL A 20 -7.50 -10.05 -6.59
C VAL A 20 -7.13 -8.56 -6.52
N PHE A 21 -6.45 -8.02 -7.54
CA PHE A 21 -6.08 -6.59 -7.60
C PHE A 21 -7.06 -5.70 -8.38
N SER A 22 -7.97 -6.25 -9.17
CA SER A 22 -8.90 -5.47 -10.01
C SER A 22 -10.05 -4.82 -9.25
N GLY A 23 -10.25 -5.17 -7.97
CA GLY A 23 -11.30 -4.60 -7.11
C GLY A 23 -10.98 -3.24 -6.49
N PHE A 24 -9.78 -2.69 -6.71
CA PHE A 24 -9.32 -1.44 -6.08
C PHE A 24 -9.34 -0.20 -6.98
N ALA A 25 -9.78 -0.33 -8.24
CA ALA A 25 -9.87 0.80 -9.15
C ALA A 25 -11.34 1.08 -9.52
N ASP A 26 -12.00 1.92 -8.71
CA ASP A 26 -13.22 2.59 -9.13
C ASP A 26 -12.82 3.79 -10.02
N PRO A 27 -13.17 3.80 -11.32
CA PRO A 27 -12.69 4.82 -12.27
C PRO A 27 -13.43 6.17 -12.15
N SER A 28 -14.17 6.41 -11.07
CA SER A 28 -15.08 7.57 -10.94
C SER A 28 -14.58 8.75 -10.11
N VAL A 29 -13.33 8.77 -9.62
CA VAL A 29 -12.77 9.92 -8.87
C VAL A 29 -11.64 10.60 -9.64
N SER A 30 -11.98 11.65 -10.38
CA SER A 30 -11.06 12.51 -11.12
C SER A 30 -10.45 13.58 -10.22
N GLY A 31 -9.14 13.43 -9.93
CA GLY A 31 -8.32 14.31 -9.08
C GLY A 31 -7.92 13.59 -7.79
N ASP A 32 -6.64 13.55 -7.43
CA ASP A 32 -6.05 12.86 -6.25
C ASP A 32 -5.70 11.36 -6.34
N SER A 33 -5.86 10.72 -7.49
CA SER A 33 -5.56 9.28 -7.70
C SER A 33 -4.13 8.83 -7.34
N ASN A 34 -3.17 9.73 -7.19
CA ASN A 34 -1.78 9.39 -6.85
C ASN A 34 -1.62 8.99 -5.38
N VAL A 35 -2.27 9.69 -4.44
CA VAL A 35 -2.11 9.40 -3.00
C VAL A 35 -2.73 8.06 -2.63
N GLU A 36 -3.91 7.75 -3.18
CA GLU A 36 -4.60 6.48 -2.98
C GLU A 36 -3.75 5.31 -3.45
N GLN A 37 -3.26 5.40 -4.69
CA GLN A 37 -2.42 4.36 -5.29
C GLN A 37 -1.14 4.14 -4.51
N LEU A 38 -0.45 5.21 -4.07
CA LEU A 38 0.76 5.08 -3.26
C LEU A 38 0.47 4.41 -1.91
N LEU A 39 -0.62 4.77 -1.24
CA LEU A 39 -0.99 4.15 0.04
C LEU A 39 -1.41 2.68 -0.09
N GLN A 40 -2.17 2.35 -1.13
CA GLN A 40 -2.55 0.97 -1.43
C GLN A 40 -1.30 0.13 -1.77
N GLN A 41 -0.39 0.67 -2.57
CA GLN A 41 0.87 0.02 -2.90
C GLN A 41 1.73 -0.22 -1.66
N ARG A 42 1.91 0.82 -0.82
CA ARG A 42 2.62 0.72 0.45
C ARG A 42 2.05 -0.38 1.33
N THR A 43 0.74 -0.36 1.54
CA THR A 43 0.04 -1.36 2.37
C THR A 43 0.23 -2.76 1.82
N SER A 44 0.13 -2.95 0.50
CA SER A 44 0.34 -4.24 -0.14
C SER A 44 1.78 -4.74 0.03
N ILE A 45 2.78 -3.87 -0.13
CA ILE A 45 4.20 -4.23 0.02
C ILE A 45 4.49 -4.68 1.45
N LEU A 46 4.09 -3.87 2.43
CA LEU A 46 4.29 -4.18 3.84
C LEU A 46 3.59 -5.48 4.23
N GLN A 47 2.32 -5.64 3.86
CA GLN A 47 1.56 -6.84 4.18
C GLN A 47 2.19 -8.10 3.56
N LYS A 48 2.66 -8.02 2.30
CA LYS A 48 3.39 -9.12 1.66
C LYS A 48 4.68 -9.46 2.39
N ALA A 49 5.40 -8.46 2.89
CA ALA A 49 6.62 -8.67 3.65
C ALA A 49 6.31 -9.36 4.98
N PHE A 50 5.30 -8.87 5.71
CA PHE A 50 4.90 -9.41 7.01
C PHE A 50 4.39 -10.85 6.95
N TYR A 51 3.66 -11.22 5.89
CA TYR A 51 3.22 -12.61 5.66
C TYR A 51 4.23 -13.45 4.89
N ASN A 52 5.50 -13.04 4.81
CA ASN A 52 6.59 -13.76 4.14
C ASN A 52 6.30 -14.12 2.67
N GLN A 53 5.43 -13.36 2.00
CA GLN A 53 5.10 -13.52 0.58
C GLN A 53 6.19 -12.92 -0.32
N ILE A 54 6.93 -11.93 0.19
CA ILE A 54 8.17 -11.39 -0.39
C ILE A 54 9.24 -11.32 0.69
N SER A 55 10.52 -11.35 0.31
CA SER A 55 11.61 -11.17 1.28
C SER A 55 11.68 -9.71 1.76
N LYS A 56 12.30 -9.49 2.92
CA LYS A 56 12.50 -8.14 3.47
C LYS A 56 13.22 -7.24 2.45
N GLU A 57 14.28 -7.74 1.81
CA GLU A 57 15.05 -7.01 0.81
C GLU A 57 14.19 -6.59 -0.39
N LYS A 58 13.31 -7.49 -0.87
CA LYS A 58 12.36 -7.16 -1.96
C LYS A 58 11.32 -6.13 -1.53
N ALA A 59 10.92 -6.15 -0.27
CA ALA A 59 10.02 -5.15 0.29
C ALA A 59 10.72 -3.78 0.33
N GLU A 60 11.96 -3.72 0.82
CA GLU A 60 12.79 -2.50 0.83
C GLU A 60 12.91 -1.91 -0.59
N GLU A 61 13.31 -2.71 -1.58
CA GLU A 61 13.42 -2.28 -2.99
C GLU A 61 12.08 -1.77 -3.57
N ALA A 62 10.95 -2.33 -3.12
CA ALA A 62 9.63 -1.91 -3.56
C ALA A 62 9.19 -0.60 -2.88
N LEU A 63 9.46 -0.46 -1.58
CA LEU A 63 9.18 0.76 -0.83
C LEU A 63 9.99 1.95 -1.36
N GLU A 64 11.27 1.77 -1.70
CA GLU A 64 12.12 2.84 -2.26
C GLU A 64 11.54 3.48 -3.54
N LYS A 65 10.68 2.77 -4.27
CA LYS A 65 10.03 3.29 -5.48
C LYS A 65 8.89 4.24 -5.16
N ILE A 66 8.23 4.07 -4.02
CA ILE A 66 7.00 4.78 -3.65
C ILE A 66 7.17 5.68 -2.42
N GLU A 67 8.25 5.53 -1.67
CA GLU A 67 8.58 6.29 -0.47
C GLU A 67 9.91 7.02 -0.62
N THR A 68 10.07 8.07 0.18
CA THR A 68 11.30 8.84 0.25
C THR A 68 11.58 9.26 1.69
N TYR A 69 12.77 9.84 1.90
CA TYR A 69 13.21 10.28 3.21
C TYR A 69 12.25 11.33 3.80
N PRO A 70 11.96 11.28 5.12
CA PRO A 70 12.48 10.32 6.11
C PRO A 70 11.71 8.99 6.24
N LEU A 71 10.51 8.88 5.68
CA LEU A 71 9.62 7.73 5.88
C LEU A 71 10.28 6.40 5.52
N ILE A 72 10.92 6.32 4.34
CA ILE A 72 11.57 5.08 3.88
C ILE A 72 12.59 4.53 4.88
N THR A 73 13.36 5.40 5.54
CA THR A 73 14.35 4.95 6.52
C THR A 73 13.67 4.30 7.72
N LYS A 74 12.60 4.92 8.22
CA LYS A 74 11.81 4.38 9.34
C LYS A 74 11.17 3.04 8.99
N ASP A 75 10.56 2.95 7.81
CA ASP A 75 9.85 1.74 7.39
C ASP A 75 10.82 0.57 7.13
N ILE A 76 12.02 0.84 6.61
CA ILE A 76 13.09 -0.18 6.48
C ILE A 76 13.59 -0.65 7.85
N GLU A 77 13.82 0.26 8.80
CA GLU A 77 14.20 -0.10 10.17
C GLU A 77 13.14 -1.01 10.81
N GLU A 78 11.87 -0.63 10.73
CA GLU A 78 10.74 -1.44 11.23
C GLU A 78 10.66 -2.81 10.56
N LEU A 79 10.82 -2.89 9.23
CA LEU A 79 10.82 -4.17 8.50
C LEU A 79 11.95 -5.10 8.97
N ARG A 80 13.14 -4.55 9.24
CA ARG A 80 14.30 -5.33 9.68
C ARG A 80 14.14 -5.83 11.10
N ASP A 81 13.69 -4.97 12.00
CA ASP A 81 13.48 -5.28 13.42
C ASP A 81 12.24 -6.15 13.66
N TRP A 82 11.38 -6.32 12.66
CA TRP A 82 10.18 -7.14 12.77
C TRP A 82 10.49 -8.64 12.93
N ASP A 83 10.23 -9.16 14.12
CA ASP A 83 10.28 -10.59 14.49
C ASP A 83 8.87 -11.19 14.47
N ASN A 84 8.35 -11.50 13.27
CA ASN A 84 7.16 -12.35 12.99
C ASN A 84 5.99 -12.22 13.99
N THR A 85 5.66 -11.01 14.44
CA THR A 85 4.52 -10.78 15.32
C THR A 85 3.22 -10.78 14.52
N GLU A 86 2.12 -11.09 15.20
CA GLU A 86 0.78 -11.19 14.63
C GLU A 86 0.28 -9.81 14.18
N ILE A 87 0.51 -9.48 12.91
CA ILE A 87 -0.19 -8.38 12.24
C ILE A 87 -1.53 -8.89 11.74
N ASP A 88 -2.57 -8.08 11.92
CA ASP A 88 -3.88 -8.33 11.35
C ASP A 88 -3.88 -8.09 9.83
N VAL A 89 -4.60 -8.93 9.10
CA VAL A 89 -4.67 -8.84 7.64
C VAL A 89 -5.54 -7.64 7.28
N VAL A 90 -5.04 -6.71 6.46
CA VAL A 90 -5.88 -5.69 5.83
C VAL A 90 -6.56 -6.32 4.61
N ASN A 91 -7.87 -6.53 4.69
CA ASN A 91 -8.70 -7.06 3.60
C ASN A 91 -9.09 -5.95 2.62
N SER A 92 -9.39 -4.76 3.15
CA SER A 92 -9.80 -3.61 2.35
C SER A 92 -9.31 -2.30 2.96
N MET A 93 -8.97 -1.37 2.09
CA MET A 93 -8.65 0.02 2.40
C MET A 93 -9.62 0.89 1.60
N LYS A 94 -10.57 1.53 2.29
CA LYS A 94 -11.57 2.41 1.68
C LYS A 94 -11.27 3.85 2.06
N PHE A 95 -11.09 4.70 1.06
CA PHE A 95 -10.92 6.14 1.27
C PHE A 95 -12.27 6.79 1.50
N LEU A 96 -12.51 7.27 2.72
CA LEU A 96 -13.74 7.95 3.08
C LEU A 96 -13.70 9.44 2.71
N ASP A 97 -12.52 10.06 2.85
CA ASP A 97 -12.29 11.46 2.50
C ASP A 97 -10.81 11.67 2.16
N ILE A 98 -10.54 12.49 1.15
CA ILE A 98 -9.20 12.93 0.77
C ILE A 98 -9.28 14.42 0.50
N LYS A 99 -8.47 15.17 1.24
CA LYS A 99 -8.42 16.62 1.12
C LYS A 99 -6.98 17.08 0.99
N GLN A 100 -6.63 17.63 -0.17
CA GLN A 100 -5.37 18.36 -0.32
C GLN A 100 -5.42 19.66 0.48
N GLU A 101 -4.53 19.81 1.47
CA GLU A 101 -4.43 21.02 2.28
C GLU A 101 -3.45 22.03 1.72
N LYS A 102 -2.33 21.55 1.16
CA LYS A 102 -1.24 22.39 0.67
C LYS A 102 -0.61 21.78 -0.58
N ASN A 103 -0.20 22.66 -1.48
CA ASN A 103 0.65 22.32 -2.62
C ASN A 103 1.73 23.40 -2.72
N LEU A 104 2.99 23.03 -2.46
CA LEU A 104 4.12 23.95 -2.42
C LEU A 104 5.31 23.32 -3.13
N LEU A 105 5.64 23.85 -4.31
CA LEU A 105 6.78 23.42 -5.13
C LEU A 105 6.75 21.91 -5.41
N GLU A 106 7.58 21.15 -4.70
CA GLU A 106 7.76 19.71 -4.82
C GLU A 106 6.92 18.92 -3.80
N TYR A 107 6.15 19.59 -2.94
CA TYR A 107 5.41 18.95 -1.86
C TYR A 107 3.90 19.13 -2.00
N SER A 108 3.16 18.06 -1.77
CA SER A 108 1.69 18.09 -1.64
C SER A 108 1.30 17.45 -0.32
N THR A 109 0.45 18.12 0.46
CA THR A 109 -0.01 17.66 1.78
C THR A 109 -1.48 17.33 1.72
N TYR A 110 -1.85 16.17 2.25
CA TYR A 110 -3.20 15.63 2.25
C TYR A 110 -3.63 15.26 3.66
N LYS A 111 -4.89 15.54 3.97
CA LYS A 111 -5.62 14.86 5.04
C LYS A 111 -6.46 13.76 4.43
N VAL A 112 -6.31 12.56 4.95
CA VAL A 112 -6.97 11.38 4.42
C VAL A 112 -7.66 10.64 5.55
N LYS A 113 -8.94 10.33 5.34
CA LYS A 113 -9.72 9.45 6.21
C LYS A 113 -9.86 8.09 5.54
N ILE A 114 -9.43 7.04 6.22
CA ILE A 114 -9.44 5.66 5.71
C ILE A 114 -10.29 4.80 6.62
N LEU A 115 -11.17 4.00 6.03
CA LEU A 115 -11.81 2.85 6.67
C LEU A 115 -11.03 1.60 6.29
N TRP A 116 -10.43 0.98 7.28
CA TRP A 116 -9.73 -0.29 7.19
C TRP A 116 -10.69 -1.41 7.52
N GLU A 117 -10.75 -2.43 6.68
CA GLU A 117 -11.42 -3.69 6.98
C GLU A 117 -10.34 -4.74 7.20
N MET A 118 -10.28 -5.31 8.40
CA MET A 118 -9.17 -6.15 8.85
C MET A 118 -9.64 -7.47 9.42
N SER A 119 -8.83 -8.52 9.29
CA SER A 119 -9.02 -9.82 9.94
C SER A 119 -7.93 -10.02 10.98
N GLY A 120 -8.32 -10.03 12.25
CA GLY A 120 -7.47 -10.50 13.33
C GLY A 120 -7.71 -12.00 13.63
N LEU A 121 -7.01 -12.52 14.63
CA LEU A 121 -7.09 -13.94 14.98
C LEU A 121 -8.51 -14.46 15.27
N ASP A 122 -9.32 -13.65 15.96
CA ASP A 122 -10.64 -14.08 16.45
C ASP A 122 -11.81 -13.59 15.61
N LYS A 123 -11.66 -12.43 14.95
CA LYS A 123 -12.76 -11.79 14.22
C LYS A 123 -12.29 -10.78 13.20
N ASP A 124 -13.13 -10.60 12.19
CA ASP A 124 -13.06 -9.47 11.29
C ASP A 124 -13.59 -8.22 12.00
N TYR A 125 -12.97 -7.08 11.71
CA TYR A 125 -13.37 -5.79 12.25
C TYR A 125 -13.07 -4.67 11.28
N THR A 126 -13.61 -3.49 11.58
CA THR A 126 -13.32 -2.27 10.84
C THR A 126 -12.71 -1.23 11.76
N MET A 127 -11.82 -0.42 11.21
CA MET A 127 -11.13 0.65 11.93
C MET A 127 -11.10 1.88 11.05
N GLU A 128 -11.54 3.02 11.57
CA GLU A 128 -11.36 4.31 10.90
C GLU A 128 -10.09 4.99 11.40
N GLY A 129 -9.28 5.51 10.48
CA GLY A 129 -8.08 6.28 10.79
C GLY A 129 -8.06 7.60 10.02
N ASN A 130 -7.59 8.67 10.67
CA ASN A 130 -7.31 9.95 10.04
C ASN A 130 -5.79 10.11 9.93
N TYR A 131 -5.33 10.52 8.76
CA TYR A 131 -3.90 10.59 8.45
C TYR A 131 -3.54 11.92 7.83
N ASN A 132 -2.38 12.45 8.21
CA ASN A 132 -1.68 13.48 7.48
C ASN A 132 -0.63 12.82 6.59
N ILE A 133 -0.68 13.09 5.29
CA ILE A 133 0.20 12.50 4.29
C ILE A 133 0.92 13.62 3.55
N VAL A 134 2.24 13.48 3.42
CA VAL A 134 3.03 14.39 2.60
C VAL A 134 3.62 13.59 1.45
N LEU A 135 3.34 14.04 0.24
CA LEU A 135 4.00 13.59 -0.97
C LEU A 135 5.11 14.56 -1.32
N LYS A 136 6.26 14.02 -1.72
CA LYS A 136 7.40 14.77 -2.25
C LYS A 136 7.70 14.31 -3.67
N LYS A 137 7.90 15.26 -4.57
CA LYS A 137 8.32 15.01 -5.94
C LYS A 137 9.83 14.76 -5.98
N SER A 138 10.24 13.63 -6.55
CA SER A 138 11.64 13.27 -6.84
C SER A 138 11.69 12.69 -8.24
N ASP A 139 12.61 13.19 -9.07
CA ASP A 139 12.81 12.70 -10.45
C ASP A 139 11.52 12.70 -11.30
N GLY A 140 10.66 13.69 -11.06
CA GLY A 140 9.38 13.84 -11.76
C GLY A 140 8.22 13.02 -11.18
N LEU A 141 8.47 12.12 -10.22
CA LEU A 141 7.47 11.26 -9.60
C LEU A 141 7.19 11.66 -8.16
N TYR A 142 5.93 11.53 -7.72
CA TYR A 142 5.59 11.70 -6.31
C TYR A 142 5.87 10.43 -5.53
N LYS A 143 6.44 10.59 -4.34
CA LYS A 143 6.68 9.55 -3.34
C LYS A 143 6.17 10.02 -1.99
N ILE A 144 5.79 9.09 -1.13
CA ILE A 144 5.37 9.38 0.24
C ILE A 144 6.61 9.74 1.06
N SER A 145 6.64 10.94 1.64
CA SER A 145 7.70 11.37 2.56
C SER A 145 7.27 11.35 4.01
N CYS A 146 5.95 11.35 4.27
CA CYS A 146 5.39 11.33 5.62
C CYS A 146 3.99 10.70 5.61
N LEU A 147 3.71 9.86 6.62
CA LEU A 147 2.41 9.28 6.90
C LEU A 147 2.25 9.22 8.43
N ASN A 148 1.40 10.09 8.98
CA ASN A 148 1.18 10.19 10.43
C ASN A 148 -0.32 10.10 10.73
N ALA A 149 -0.70 9.31 11.73
CA ALA A 149 -2.05 9.35 12.29
C ALA A 149 -2.30 10.68 13.03
N ILE A 150 -3.55 11.16 12.99
CA ILE A 150 -4.02 12.41 13.64
C ILE A 150 -5.06 12.07 14.70
#